data_AF-A0A3A3GSW6-F1
#
_entry.id   AF-A0A3A3GSW6-F1
#
_cell.length_a   1.000
_cell.length_b   1.000
_cell.length_c   1.000
_cell.angle_alpha   90.00
_cell.angle_beta   90.00
_cell.angle_gamma   90.00
#
_symmetry.space_group_name_H-M   'P 1'
#
loop_
_entity.id
_entity.type
_entity.pdbx_description
1 polymer ?
#
loop_
_entity_poly.entity_id
_entity_poly.type
_entity_poly.pdbx_seq_one_letter_code
_entity_poly.pdbx_strand_id
1 'polypeptide(L)'
;MSLPVQELESMKETLTKALQIVDSLKHQPQEVTVPNKFQEDEVLTIPKLRRRLGISKENMSDILSEPGCPVFTLGGPRQRRVIWSEFVEWSKQRGA
;
A
#
# COMPACT_ATOMS: atom_id res chain seq x y z
N MET A 1 -3.19 -15.77 58.33
CA MET A 1 -2.41 -16.69 57.48
C MET A 1 -1.60 -15.82 56.53
N SER A 2 -0.32 -15.61 56.82
CA SER A 2 0.56 -14.75 56.02
C SER A 2 1.06 -15.54 54.81
N LEU A 3 1.05 -14.94 53.62
CA LEU A 3 1.61 -15.57 52.43
C LEU A 3 3.09 -15.92 52.67
N PRO A 4 3.54 -17.15 52.36
CA PRO A 4 4.94 -17.52 52.53
C PRO A 4 5.81 -16.65 51.62
N VAL A 5 6.89 -16.11 52.17
CA VAL A 5 7.81 -15.17 51.47
C VAL A 5 8.27 -15.70 50.11
N GLN A 6 8.38 -17.03 49.98
CA GLN A 6 8.75 -17.73 48.75
C GLN A 6 7.71 -17.56 47.61
N GLU A 7 6.42 -17.51 47.92
CA GLU A 7 5.38 -17.24 46.91
C GLU A 7 5.41 -15.79 46.45
N LEU A 8 5.74 -14.86 47.34
CA LEU A 8 5.88 -13.44 47.02
C LEU A 8 7.08 -13.20 46.08
N GLU A 9 8.19 -13.91 46.31
CA GLU A 9 9.37 -13.87 45.45
C GLU A 9 9.07 -14.46 44.06
N SER A 10 8.38 -15.61 44.00
CA SER A 10 7.94 -16.23 42.75
C SER A 10 7.00 -15.33 41.94
N MET A 11 6.04 -14.65 42.60
CA MET A 11 5.17 -13.67 41.95
C MET A 11 5.93 -12.46 41.42
N LYS A 12 6.90 -11.95 42.18
CA LYS A 12 7.75 -10.83 41.74
C LYS A 12 8.58 -11.22 40.51
N GLU A 13 9.13 -12.43 40.50
CA GLU A 13 9.90 -12.94 39.36
C GLU A 13 9.02 -13.08 38.11
N THR A 14 7.81 -13.62 38.28
CA THR A 14 6.83 -13.80 37.20
C THR A 14 6.38 -12.46 36.63
N LEU A 15 6.08 -11.46 37.48
CA LEU A 15 5.73 -10.11 37.05
C LEU A 15 6.87 -9.43 36.31
N THR A 16 8.10 -9.60 36.76
CA THR A 16 9.29 -9.00 36.12
C THR A 16 9.50 -9.58 34.72
N LYS A 17 9.38 -10.90 34.57
CA LYS A 17 9.44 -11.56 33.25
C LYS A 17 8.31 -11.11 32.33
N ALA A 18 7.08 -10.99 32.84
CA ALA A 18 5.94 -10.49 32.06
C ALA A 18 6.16 -9.05 31.57
N LEU A 19 6.69 -8.16 32.42
CA LEU A 19 7.02 -6.79 32.04
C LEU A 19 8.12 -6.74 30.97
N GLN A 20 9.16 -7.56 31.09
CA GLN A 20 10.22 -7.66 30.08
C GLN A 20 9.70 -8.14 28.71
N ILE A 21 8.75 -9.08 28.70
CA ILE A 21 8.10 -9.53 27.46
C ILE A 21 7.29 -8.39 26.84
N VAL A 22 6.51 -7.65 27.64
CA VAL A 22 5.73 -6.50 27.14
C VAL A 22 6.64 -5.41 26.58
N ASP A 23 7.79 -5.13 27.21
CA ASP A 23 8.75 -4.15 26.70
C ASP A 23 9.43 -4.63 25.41
N SER A 24 9.73 -5.92 25.31
CA SER A 24 10.27 -6.55 24.10
C SER A 24 9.26 -6.54 22.94
N LEU A 25 7.96 -6.63 23.24
CA LEU A 25 6.88 -6.51 22.25
C LEU A 25 6.63 -5.05 21.84
N LYS A 26 6.82 -4.08 22.74
CA LYS A 26 6.77 -2.65 22.39
C LYS A 26 7.94 -2.22 21.49
N HIS A 27 9.05 -2.94 21.56
CA HIS A 27 10.22 -2.78 20.70
C HIS A 27 10.28 -3.82 19.58
N GLN A 28 9.17 -4.51 19.27
CA GLN A 28 9.01 -4.96 17.91
C GLN A 28 9.25 -3.71 17.07
N PRO A 29 10.26 -3.69 16.17
CA PRO A 29 10.28 -2.63 15.18
C PRO A 29 8.88 -2.71 14.63
N GLN A 30 8.09 -1.65 14.84
CA GLN A 30 7.03 -1.34 13.90
C GLN A 30 7.70 -1.64 12.60
N GLU A 31 7.26 -2.73 11.94
CA GLU A 31 7.72 -3.08 10.62
C GLU A 31 7.66 -1.73 9.95
N VAL A 32 8.85 -1.16 9.71
CA VAL A 32 8.94 0.19 9.19
C VAL A 32 8.41 -0.11 7.83
N THR A 33 7.10 0.05 7.72
CA THR A 33 6.41 0.43 6.54
C THR A 33 7.05 1.78 6.29
N VAL A 34 8.28 1.72 5.76
CA VAL A 34 8.63 2.47 4.58
C VAL A 34 7.32 2.37 3.82
N PRO A 35 6.55 3.47 3.68
CA PRO A 35 5.46 3.42 2.73
C PRO A 35 6.14 2.84 1.51
N ASN A 36 5.72 1.64 1.11
CA ASN A 36 6.20 0.98 -0.08
C ASN A 36 5.65 1.87 -1.19
N LYS A 37 6.31 3.02 -1.35
CA LYS A 37 6.09 3.99 -2.39
C LYS A 37 6.38 3.14 -3.60
N PHE A 38 5.32 2.77 -4.32
CA PHE A 38 5.38 2.00 -5.54
C PHE A 38 5.45 0.47 -5.36
N GLN A 39 4.54 -0.14 -4.60
CA GLN A 39 3.83 -1.25 -5.26
C GLN A 39 2.99 -0.61 -6.36
N GLU A 40 3.62 -0.43 -7.52
CA GLU A 40 2.96 0.09 -8.70
C GLU A 40 1.86 -0.91 -9.05
N ASP A 41 0.60 -0.58 -8.75
CA ASP A 41 -0.49 -1.38 -9.28
C ASP A 41 -0.32 -1.41 -10.80
N GLU A 42 -0.01 -2.59 -11.31
CA GLU A 42 0.22 -2.82 -12.72
C GLU A 42 -1.07 -2.53 -13.50
N VAL A 43 -2.24 -2.78 -12.90
CA VAL A 43 -3.54 -2.47 -13.48
C VAL A 43 -4.20 -1.30 -12.74
N LEU A 44 -4.43 -0.20 -13.45
CA LEU A 44 -5.00 1.02 -12.93
C LEU A 44 -6.42 1.27 -13.45
N THR A 45 -7.28 1.81 -12.60
CA THR A 45 -8.54 2.42 -13.05
C THR A 45 -8.27 3.81 -13.63
N ILE A 46 -9.15 4.31 -14.50
CA ILE A 46 -9.02 5.67 -15.05
C ILE A 46 -8.86 6.74 -13.95
N PRO A 47 -9.65 6.74 -12.86
CA PRO A 47 -9.44 7.70 -11.76
C PRO A 47 -8.07 7.56 -11.07
N LYS A 48 -7.55 6.34 -10.94
CA LYS A 48 -6.25 6.07 -10.30
C LYS A 48 -5.09 6.53 -11.20
N LEU A 49 -5.19 6.24 -12.50
CA LEU A 49 -4.27 6.72 -13.53
C LEU A 49 -4.23 8.26 -13.57
N ARG A 50 -5.39 8.92 -13.58
CA ARG A 50 -5.47 10.39 -13.51
C ARG A 50 -4.76 10.96 -12.28
N ARG A 51 -5.02 10.39 -11.10
CA ARG A 51 -4.36 10.80 -9.84
C ARG A 51 -2.85 10.61 -9.91
N ARG A 52 -2.40 9.54 -10.57
CA ARG A 52 -0.97 9.23 -10.73
C ARG A 52 -0.26 10.18 -11.69
N LEU A 53 -0.93 10.58 -12.78
CA LEU A 53 -0.40 11.53 -13.77
C LEU A 53 -0.54 12.99 -13.34
N GLY A 54 -1.41 13.30 -12.37
CA GLY A 54 -1.64 14.68 -11.91
C GLY A 54 -2.34 15.57 -12.93
N ILE A 55 -3.09 14.99 -13.88
CA ILE A 55 -3.75 15.72 -14.97
C ILE A 55 -5.25 15.96 -14.73
N SER A 56 -5.82 16.93 -15.43
CA SER A 56 -7.24 17.25 -15.41
C SER A 56 -8.09 16.11 -16.01
N LYS A 57 -9.41 16.13 -15.74
CA LYS A 57 -10.34 15.15 -16.32
C LYS A 57 -10.45 15.30 -17.84
N GLU A 58 -10.37 16.52 -18.34
CA GLU A 58 -10.42 16.85 -19.77
C GLU A 58 -9.23 16.24 -20.48
N ASN A 59 -8.01 16.56 -20.03
CA ASN A 59 -6.76 16.00 -20.58
C ASN A 59 -6.75 14.47 -20.53
N MET A 60 -7.26 13.87 -19.44
CA MET A 60 -7.38 12.42 -19.34
C MET A 60 -8.34 11.85 -20.40
N SER A 61 -9.43 12.54 -20.68
CA SER A 61 -10.41 12.10 -21.69
C SER A 61 -9.83 12.19 -23.09
N ASP A 62 -9.05 13.24 -23.37
CA ASP A 62 -8.36 13.42 -24.65
C ASP A 62 -7.34 12.28 -24.86
N ILE A 63 -6.48 12.02 -23.88
CA ILE A 63 -5.49 10.91 -23.92
C ILE A 63 -6.17 9.56 -24.16
N LEU A 64 -7.28 9.27 -23.47
CA LEU A 64 -8.01 8.00 -23.62
C LEU A 64 -8.77 7.90 -24.94
N SER A 65 -9.01 9.02 -25.62
CA SER A 65 -9.63 9.05 -26.95
C SER A 65 -8.62 8.83 -28.07
N GLU A 66 -7.32 8.91 -27.75
CA GLU A 66 -6.29 8.74 -28.75
C GLU A 66 -6.24 7.30 -29.28
N PRO A 67 -6.13 7.12 -30.60
CA PRO A 67 -6.07 5.80 -31.21
C PRO A 67 -4.84 5.05 -30.72
N GLY A 68 -5.02 3.81 -30.24
CA GLY A 68 -3.94 2.96 -29.74
C GLY A 68 -3.60 3.14 -28.26
N CYS A 69 -4.34 3.95 -27.50
CA CYS A 69 -4.18 4.01 -26.05
C CYS A 69 -4.49 2.63 -25.41
N PRO A 70 -3.62 2.08 -24.53
CA PRO A 70 -3.78 0.75 -23.95
C PRO A 70 -4.85 0.74 -22.85
N VAL A 71 -6.12 0.75 -23.27
CA VAL A 71 -7.29 0.78 -22.40
C VAL A 71 -8.13 -0.47 -22.61
N PHE A 72 -8.27 -1.25 -21.55
CA PHE A 72 -9.06 -2.47 -21.51
C PHE A 72 -10.43 -2.21 -20.93
N THR A 73 -11.47 -2.80 -21.53
CA THR A 73 -12.84 -2.71 -21.03
C THR A 73 -13.25 -4.05 -20.43
N LEU A 74 -13.37 -4.13 -19.11
CA LEU A 74 -13.81 -5.34 -18.42
C LEU A 74 -15.31 -5.24 -18.15
N GLY A 75 -16.17 -5.81 -19.00
CA GLY A 75 -17.59 -5.94 -18.66
C GLY A 75 -18.45 -4.67 -18.71
N GLY A 76 -17.99 -3.58 -19.34
CA GLY A 76 -18.86 -2.45 -19.69
C GLY A 76 -18.14 -1.10 -19.82
N PRO A 77 -18.78 -0.08 -20.43
CA PRO A 77 -18.14 1.19 -20.79
C PRO A 77 -17.56 1.97 -19.59
N ARG A 78 -18.03 1.70 -18.37
CA ARG A 78 -17.56 2.32 -17.12
C ARG A 78 -16.42 1.58 -16.44
N GLN A 79 -16.09 0.37 -16.88
CA GLN A 79 -15.07 -0.49 -16.27
C GLN A 79 -13.80 -0.51 -17.12
N ARG A 80 -13.33 0.69 -17.49
CA ARG A 80 -12.05 0.87 -18.18
C ARG A 80 -10.88 0.69 -17.20
N ARG A 81 -9.86 -0.06 -17.65
CA ARG A 81 -8.60 -0.33 -16.95
C ARG A 81 -7.44 -0.08 -17.88
N VAL A 82 -6.29 0.24 -17.31
CA VAL A 82 -5.07 0.52 -18.04
C VAL A 82 -3.93 -0.22 -17.37
N ILE A 83 -3.11 -0.89 -18.16
CA ILE A 83 -1.86 -1.47 -17.66
C ILE A 83 -0.81 -0.36 -17.63
N TRP A 84 -0.20 -0.12 -16.48
CA TRP A 84 0.69 1.01 -16.24
C TRP A 84 1.94 0.95 -17.13
N SER A 85 2.59 -0.20 -17.22
CA SER A 85 3.77 -0.41 -18.06
C SER A 85 3.49 -0.10 -19.53
N GLU A 86 2.43 -0.69 -20.09
CA GLU A 86 1.99 -0.45 -21.46
C GLU A 86 1.67 1.02 -21.72
N PHE A 87 0.96 1.67 -20.79
CA PHE A 87 0.60 3.08 -20.91
C PHE A 87 1.83 4.00 -20.91
N VAL A 88 2.80 3.73 -20.03
CA VAL A 88 4.05 4.50 -19.97
C VAL A 88 4.85 4.31 -21.26
N GLU A 89 4.96 3.08 -21.77
CA GLU A 89 5.65 2.79 -23.02
C GLU A 89 4.98 3.50 -24.20
N TRP A 90 3.67 3.35 -24.33
CA TRP A 90 2.85 4.04 -25.31
C TRP A 90 3.01 5.56 -25.26
N SER A 91 3.01 6.13 -24.05
CA SER A 91 3.15 7.58 -23.85
C SER A 91 4.55 8.06 -24.24
N LYS A 92 5.61 7.30 -23.93
CA LYS A 92 6.99 7.62 -24.33
C LYS A 92 7.18 7.62 -25.84
N GLN A 93 6.56 6.68 -26.55
CA GLN A 93 6.65 6.60 -28.01
C GLN A 93 6.01 7.79 -28.73
N ARG A 94 5.14 8.57 -28.06
CA ARG A 94 4.47 9.76 -28.62
C ARG A 94 5.15 11.09 -28.26
N GLY A 95 5.98 11.09 -27.22
CA GLY A 95 6.66 12.27 -26.72
C GLY A 95 8.05 12.53 -27.31
N ALA A 96 8.43 11.78 -28.37
CA ALA A 96 9.70 11.92 -29.10
C ALA A 96 9.49 12.62 -30.45
#